data_AF-Q56ZF6-F1
#
_entry.id   AF-Q56ZF6-F1
#
_cell.length_a   1.000
_cell.length_b   1.000
_cell.length_c   1.000
_cell.angle_alpha   90.00
_cell.angle_beta   90.00
_cell.angle_gamma   90.00
#
_symmetry.space_group_name_H-M   'P 1'
#
loop_
_entity.id
_entity.type
_entity.pdbx_description
1 polymer ?
#
loop_
_entity_poly.entity_id
_entity_poly.type
_entity_poly.pdbx_seq_one_letter_code
_entity_poly.pdbx_strand_id
1 'polypeptide(L)' 'LAQLGIAFSLIGEIITGKGALAQLNIETGIPIQDIEPLVLLNVAFFFFAAINPGNGKFITDDGEES' A
#
# COMPACT_ATOMS: atom_id res chain seq x y z
N LEU A 1 -1.07 2.23 -5.83
CA LEU A 1 0.01 1.62 -5.01
C LEU A 1 -0.56 0.80 -3.86
N ALA A 2 -1.33 1.39 -2.93
CA ALA A 2 -1.92 0.64 -1.81
C ALA A 2 -2.74 -0.59 -2.24
N GLN A 3 -3.64 -0.44 -3.22
CA GLN A 3 -4.47 -1.55 -3.72
C GLN A 3 -3.64 -2.71 -4.30
N LEU A 4 -2.55 -2.42 -5.03
CA LEU A 4 -1.68 -3.46 -5.57
C LEU A 4 -0.85 -4.15 -4.48
N GLY A 5 -0.34 -3.38 -3.51
CA GLY A 5 0.40 -3.93 -2.37
C GLY A 5 -0.47 -4.90 -1.56
N ILE A 6 -1.72 -4.53 -1.29
CA ILE A 6 -2.68 -5.41 -0.59
C ILE A 6 -3.04 -6.62 -1.44
N ALA A 7 -3.32 -6.45 -2.74
CA ALA A 7 -3.67 -7.57 -3.61
C ALA A 7 -2.55 -8.61 -3.68
N PHE A 8 -1.30 -8.19 -3.85
CA PHE A 8 -0.16 -9.10 -3.93
C PHE A 8 0.16 -9.74 -2.58
N SER A 9 0.08 -8.99 -1.47
CA SER A 9 0.30 -9.58 -0.16
C SER A 9 -0.72 -10.67 0.17
N LEU A 10 -1.99 -10.47 -0.21
CA LEU A 10 -3.06 -11.46 -0.01
C LEU A 10 -2.88 -12.69 -0.89
N ILE A 11 -2.57 -12.51 -2.18
CA ILE A 11 -2.28 -13.62 -3.09
C ILE A 11 -1.08 -14.44 -2.58
N GLY A 12 0.00 -13.76 -2.21
CA GLY A 12 1.18 -14.40 -1.66
C GLY A 12 0.90 -15.12 -0.34
N GLU A 13 0.05 -14.56 0.52
CA GLU A 13 -0.32 -15.19 1.78
C GLU A 13 -1.14 -16.45 1.57
N ILE A 14 -2.12 -16.42 0.65
CA ILE A 14 -2.93 -17.59 0.29
C ILE A 14 -2.05 -18.72 -0.27
N ILE A 15 -1.07 -18.40 -1.11
CA ILE A 15 -0.22 -19.39 -1.77
C ILE A 15 0.86 -19.93 -0.84
N THR A 16 1.47 -19.06 -0.03
CA THR A 16 2.68 -19.40 0.75
C THR A 16 2.42 -19.65 2.23
N GLY A 17 1.26 -19.24 2.75
CA GLY A 17 0.93 -19.27 4.18
C GLY A 17 1.71 -18.25 5.02
N LYS A 18 2.38 -17.28 4.39
CA LYS A 18 3.20 -16.26 5.08
C LYS A 18 2.52 -14.91 4.94
N GLY A 19 2.35 -14.19 6.05
CA GLY A 19 1.82 -12.82 6.02
C GLY A 19 2.75 -11.83 5.31
N ALA A 20 2.22 -10.64 5.02
CA ALA A 20 2.90 -9.60 4.22
C ALA A 20 4.32 -9.24 4.71
N LEU A 21 4.54 -9.10 6.03
CA LEU A 21 5.86 -8.77 6.59
C LEU A 21 6.90 -9.87 6.35
N ALA A 22 6.48 -11.13 6.45
CA ALA A 22 7.35 -12.27 6.18
C ALA A 22 7.66 -12.42 4.68
N GLN A 23 6.70 -12.10 3.81
CA GLN A 23 6.94 -12.04 2.37
C GLN A 23 7.99 -10.97 2.02
N LEU A 24 7.88 -9.77 2.61
CA LEU A 24 8.87 -8.69 2.41
C LEU A 24 10.28 -9.08 2.86
N ASN A 25 10.42 -9.76 4.01
CA ASN A 25 11.73 -10.28 4.46
C ASN A 25 12.32 -11.29 3.47
N ILE A 26 11.50 -12.19 2.92
CA ILE A 26 11.94 -13.22 1.97
C ILE A 26 12.32 -12.62 0.61
N GLU A 27 11.52 -11.67 0.10
CA GLU A 27 11.73 -11.08 -1.21
C GLU A 27 12.89 -10.09 -1.24
N THR A 28 13.11 -9.35 -0.15
CA THR A 28 14.18 -8.35 -0.06
C THR A 28 15.48 -8.90 0.51
N GLY A 29 15.41 -10.00 1.28
CA GLY A 29 16.54 -10.54 2.04
C GLY A 29 16.94 -9.70 3.26
N ILE A 30 16.20 -8.64 3.58
CA ILE A 30 16.49 -7.75 4.71
C ILE A 30 15.93 -8.37 5.99
N PRO A 31 16.71 -8.54 7.06
CA PRO A 31 16.21 -9.06 8.35
C PRO A 31 14.98 -8.30 8.86
N ILE A 32 14.05 -8.99 9.51
CA ILE A 32 12.78 -8.39 9.97
C ILE A 32 13.03 -7.18 10.90
N GLN A 33 14.00 -7.26 11.81
CA GLN A 33 14.37 -6.17 12.71
C GLN A 33 14.77 -4.87 11.97
N ASP A 34 15.32 -4.99 10.76
CA ASP A 34 15.78 -3.85 9.96
C ASP A 34 14.65 -3.32 9.05
N ILE A 35 13.68 -4.17 8.68
CA ILE A 35 12.55 -3.79 7.83
C ILE A 35 11.36 -3.23 8.63
N GLU A 36 11.20 -3.63 9.89
CA GLU A 36 10.12 -3.19 10.77
C GLU A 36 9.96 -1.66 10.85
N PRO A 37 11.03 -0.86 11.04
CA PRO A 37 10.91 0.60 11.07
C PRO A 37 10.42 1.18 9.73
N LEU A 38 10.84 0.60 8.61
CA LEU A 38 10.42 1.02 7.27
C LEU A 38 8.94 0.68 7.02
N VAL A 39 8.49 -0.48 7.47
CA VAL A 39 7.08 -0.89 7.41
C VAL A 39 6.23 -0.01 8.31
N LEU A 40 6.70 0.33 9.51
CA LEU A 40 6.00 1.26 10.41
C LEU A 40 5.86 2.65 9.79
N LEU A 41 6.91 3.16 9.13
CA LEU A 41 6.84 4.40 8.35
C LEU A 41 5.80 4.28 7.22
N ASN A 42 5.75 3.14 6.52
CA ASN A 42 4.80 2.89 5.45
C ASN A 42 3.34 2.89 5.96
N VAL A 43 3.09 2.24 7.09
CA VAL A 43 1.78 2.24 7.76
C VAL A 43 1.37 3.66 8.15
N ALA A 44 2.27 4.42 8.79
CA ALA A 44 2.00 5.81 9.15
C ALA A 44 1.70 6.66 7.90
N PHE A 45 2.50 6.52 6.85
CA PHE A 45 2.29 7.22 5.59
C PHE A 45 0.91 6.91 4.99
N PHE A 46 0.55 5.64 4.82
CA PHE A 46 -0.74 5.28 4.24
C PHE A 46 -1.92 5.62 5.14
N PHE A 47 -1.75 5.58 6.46
CA PHE A 47 -2.75 6.03 7.41
C PHE A 47 -3.05 7.53 7.25
N PHE A 48 -2.02 8.38 7.25
CA PHE A 48 -2.20 9.82 7.05
C PHE A 48 -2.71 10.13 5.65
N ALA A 49 -2.24 9.41 4.61
CA ALA A 49 -2.75 9.57 3.25
C ALA A 49 -4.24 9.18 3.13
N ALA A 50 -4.69 8.15 3.85
CA ALA A 50 -6.08 7.70 3.81
C ALA A 50 -7.07 8.71 4.39
N ILE A 51 -6.64 9.54 5.35
CA ILE A 51 -7.46 10.59 5.95
C ILE A 51 -7.21 11.98 5.36
N ASN A 52 -6.22 12.12 4.48
CA ASN A 52 -5.92 13.39 3.83
C ASN A 52 -6.86 13.59 2.62
N PRO A 53 -7.74 14.60 2.63
CA PRO A 53 -8.65 14.87 1.51
C PRO A 53 -7.92 15.32 0.24
N GLY A 54 -6.64 15.65 0.35
CA GLY A 54 -5.86 16.20 -0.75
C GLY A 54 -6.25 17.66 -1.03
N ASN A 55 -5.44 18.31 -1.86
CA ASN A 55 -5.75 19.64 -2.39
C ASN A 55 -6.34 19.52 -3.79
N GLY A 56 -7.17 20.49 -4.17
CA GLY A 56 -7.86 20.51 -5.46
C GLY A 56 -9.34 20.19 -5.34
N LYS A 57 -10.05 20.26 -6.48
CA LYS A 57 -11.47 19.96 -6.57
C LYS A 57 -11.68 19.00 -7.73
N PHE A 58 -12.55 18.02 -7.54
CA PHE A 58 -13.04 17.22 -8.64
C PHE A 58 -13.91 18.11 -9.54
N ILE A 59 -13.59 18.16 -10.82
CA ILE A 59 -14.38 18.86 -11.84
C ILE A 59 -15.05 17.79 -12.69
N THR A 60 -16.38 17.86 -12.80
CA THR A 60 -17.14 17.04 -13.74
C THR A 60 -17.08 17.68 -15.12
N ASP A 61 -16.99 16.85 -16.15
CA ASP A 61 -17.20 17.30 -17.52
C ASP A 61 -18.71 17.27 -17.78
N ASP A 62 -19.33 18.44 -17.76
CA ASP A 62 -20.76 18.62 -17.98
C ASP A 62 -20.95 18.88 -19.48
N GLY A 63 -20.92 17.81 -20.28
CA GLY A 63 -20.82 17.87 -21.75
C GLY A 63 -21.62 18.99 -22.43
N GLU A 64 -20.90 19.99 -22.93
CA GLU A 64 -21.32 20.88 -24.01
C GLU A 64 -20.25 20.90 -25.10
N GLU A 65 -20.39 19.99 -26.07
CA GLU A 65 -20.26 20.27 -27.49
C GLU A 65 -21.01 19.14 -28.22
N SER A 66 -22.29 19.41 -28.54
CA SER A 66 -23.14 18.63 -29.45
C SER A 66 -22.83 18.95 -30.91
#